data_AF-A0AAV8VF98-F1
#
_entry.id   AF-A0AAV8VF98-F1
#
_cell.length_a   1.000
_cell.length_b   1.000
_cell.length_c   1.000
_cell.angle_alpha   90.00
_cell.angle_beta   90.00
_cell.angle_gamma   90.00
#
_symmetry.space_group_name_H-M   'P 1'
#
loop_
_entity.id
_entity.type
_entity.pdbx_description
1 polymer ?
#
loop_
_entity_poly.entity_id
_entity_poly.type
_entity_poly.pdbx_seq_one_letter_code
_entity_poly.pdbx_strand_id
1 'polypeptide(L)'
;MGPLSERERIQILMIVGYGDRIRSHEETCDLFNQEHPERAPIARSTVGRLVSKHFATGTVKDREVQENPHCSTRQIGLNNNINHSTVVKLLKKEKYHPYKVHVLYKLNEDEPYRRLDFCEEIMFRCDGDPNFLNNIVFSDGATFCLNGSVNRHNCRYWSQENPHWIQECHSQNQGKVNVWAGIVGNRIIGPYFFEENLSAARYLEFLRFDLIPALAVLFPNNEDGDMPH
;
A
#
# COMPACT_ATOMS: atom_id res chain seq x y z
N MET A 1 27.73 2.28 -18.24
CA MET A 1 26.98 2.21 -19.52
C MET A 1 25.67 2.97 -19.34
N GLY A 2 25.46 4.08 -20.05
CA GLY A 2 24.17 4.78 -20.02
C GLY A 2 23.07 3.97 -20.72
N PRO A 3 21.79 4.08 -20.31
CA PRO A 3 20.69 3.32 -20.91
C PRO A 3 20.44 3.73 -22.36
N LEU A 4 20.26 2.77 -23.27
CA LEU A 4 19.96 3.02 -24.69
C LEU A 4 18.57 3.66 -24.82
N SER A 5 18.46 4.70 -25.65
CA SER A 5 17.16 5.25 -26.05
C SER A 5 16.42 4.27 -26.98
N GLU A 6 15.11 4.46 -27.13
CA GLU A 6 14.30 3.64 -28.06
C GLU A 6 14.83 3.74 -29.50
N ARG A 7 15.20 4.95 -29.93
CA ARG A 7 15.76 5.21 -31.27
C ARG A 7 17.07 4.45 -31.50
N GLU A 8 17.98 4.47 -30.53
CA GLU A 8 19.25 3.74 -30.60
C GLU A 8 19.02 2.23 -30.64
N ARG A 9 18.04 1.70 -29.89
CA ARG A 9 17.68 0.27 -29.95
C ARG A 9 17.15 -0.12 -31.34
N ILE A 10 16.31 0.71 -31.95
CA ILE A 10 15.80 0.48 -33.32
C ILE A 10 16.96 0.49 -34.30
N GLN A 11 17.86 1.48 -34.20
CA GLN A 11 19.03 1.60 -35.07
C GLN A 11 19.94 0.37 -34.98
N ILE A 12 20.18 -0.15 -33.76
CA ILE A 12 20.94 -1.39 -33.58
C ILE A 12 20.29 -2.56 -34.33
N LEU A 13 18.96 -2.74 -34.22
CA LEU A 13 18.26 -3.80 -34.96
C LEU A 13 18.32 -3.60 -36.48
N MET A 14 18.24 -2.36 -36.95
CA MET A 14 18.41 -2.04 -38.37
C MET A 14 19.81 -2.40 -38.87
N ILE A 15 20.86 -2.17 -38.06
CA ILE A 15 22.24 -2.54 -38.41
C ILE A 15 22.40 -4.07 -38.47
N VAL A 16 21.73 -4.81 -37.60
CA VAL A 16 21.74 -6.29 -37.62
C VAL A 16 21.17 -6.84 -38.93
N GLY A 17 20.06 -6.28 -39.41
CA GLY A 17 19.31 -6.79 -40.58
C GLY A 17 19.19 -5.80 -41.74
N TYR A 18 20.28 -5.11 -42.10
CA TYR A 18 20.23 -4.10 -43.16
C TYR A 18 20.28 -4.74 -44.56
N GLY A 19 19.18 -4.64 -45.31
CA GLY A 19 19.03 -5.23 -46.64
C GLY A 19 19.00 -6.76 -46.56
N ASP A 20 19.62 -7.45 -47.53
CA ASP A 20 19.68 -8.92 -47.57
C ASP A 20 20.79 -9.52 -46.69
N ARG A 21 21.44 -8.71 -45.85
CA ARG A 21 22.59 -9.12 -45.03
C ARG A 21 22.20 -9.20 -43.56
N ILE A 22 22.57 -10.32 -42.93
CA ILE A 22 22.54 -10.49 -41.47
C ILE A 22 23.96 -10.29 -40.97
N ARG A 23 24.20 -9.16 -40.27
CA ARG A 23 25.51 -8.88 -39.66
C ARG A 23 25.65 -9.60 -38.33
N SER A 24 26.88 -9.95 -37.97
CA SER A 24 27.16 -10.51 -36.66
C SER A 24 26.92 -9.48 -35.55
N HIS A 25 26.71 -9.96 -34.32
CA HIS A 25 26.56 -9.07 -33.15
C HIS A 25 27.84 -8.26 -32.86
N GLU A 26 29.00 -8.74 -33.31
CA GLU A 26 30.30 -8.09 -33.14
C GLU A 26 30.45 -6.94 -34.14
N GLU A 27 30.23 -7.20 -35.43
CA GLU A 27 30.20 -6.15 -36.46
C GLU A 27 29.15 -5.06 -36.17
N THR A 28 27.98 -5.45 -35.67
CA THR A 28 26.92 -4.50 -35.30
C THR A 28 27.37 -3.59 -34.15
N CYS A 29 28.09 -4.15 -33.18
CA CYS A 29 28.63 -3.42 -32.04
C CYS A 29 29.67 -2.40 -32.51
N ASP A 30 30.58 -2.82 -33.38
CA ASP A 30 31.64 -1.97 -33.91
C ASP A 30 31.08 -0.82 -34.75
N LEU A 31 30.14 -1.11 -35.66
CA LEU A 31 29.48 -0.10 -36.48
C LEU A 31 28.68 0.91 -35.64
N PHE A 32 27.93 0.44 -34.65
CA PHE A 32 27.18 1.34 -33.78
C PHE A 32 28.09 2.23 -32.93
N ASN A 33 29.21 1.70 -32.43
CA ASN A 33 30.18 2.49 -31.65
C ASN A 33 30.93 3.50 -32.52
N GLN A 34 31.18 3.20 -33.80
CA GLN A 34 31.78 4.14 -34.76
C GLN A 34 30.83 5.30 -35.10
N GLU A 35 29.53 5.02 -35.23
CA GLU A 35 28.50 6.03 -35.51
C GLU A 35 28.15 6.91 -34.29
N HIS A 36 28.47 6.44 -33.08
CA HIS A 36 28.16 7.13 -31.81
C HIS A 36 29.40 7.32 -30.91
N PRO A 37 30.44 8.04 -31.36
CA PRO A 37 31.68 8.25 -30.59
C PRO A 37 31.49 9.08 -29.32
N GLU A 38 30.41 9.87 -29.25
CA GLU A 38 30.02 10.66 -28.07
C GLU A 38 29.53 9.81 -26.90
N ARG A 39 29.23 8.53 -27.14
CA ARG A 39 28.64 7.62 -26.17
C ARG A 39 29.67 6.61 -25.66
N ALA A 40 29.49 6.17 -24.42
CA ALA A 40 30.18 4.98 -23.92
C ALA A 40 29.90 3.77 -24.84
N PRO A 41 30.93 3.05 -25.32
CA PRO A 41 30.78 1.96 -26.26
C PRO A 41 29.81 0.88 -25.75
N ILE A 42 28.92 0.43 -26.62
CA ILE A 42 28.07 -0.75 -26.37
C ILE A 42 28.90 -2.03 -26.47
N ALA A 43 28.41 -3.11 -25.85
CA ALA A 43 29.04 -4.43 -25.91
C ALA A 43 28.22 -5.38 -26.77
N ARG A 44 28.89 -6.40 -27.35
CA ARG A 44 28.26 -7.48 -28.12
C ARG A 44 27.08 -8.15 -27.39
N SER A 45 27.18 -8.31 -26.06
CA SER A 45 26.11 -8.88 -25.23
C SER A 45 24.85 -7.99 -25.17
N THR A 46 24.98 -6.68 -25.37
CA THR A 46 23.86 -5.73 -25.44
C THR A 46 23.09 -5.91 -26.75
N VAL A 47 23.81 -6.04 -27.87
CA VAL A 47 23.20 -6.36 -29.18
C VAL A 47 22.47 -7.70 -29.09
N GLY A 48 23.13 -8.73 -28.57
CA GLY A 48 22.53 -10.06 -28.42
C GLY A 48 21.25 -10.05 -27.57
N ARG A 49 21.26 -9.37 -26.41
CA ARG A 49 20.06 -9.25 -25.57
C ARG A 49 18.92 -8.52 -26.28
N LEU A 50 19.24 -7.45 -27.01
CA LEU A 50 18.23 -6.66 -27.72
C LEU A 50 17.60 -7.44 -28.87
N VAL A 51 18.42 -8.17 -29.65
CA VAL A 51 17.97 -9.05 -30.73
C VAL A 51 17.10 -10.16 -30.16
N SER A 52 17.55 -10.88 -29.13
CA SER A 52 16.75 -11.93 -28.48
C SER A 52 15.43 -11.40 -27.93
N LYS A 53 15.44 -10.21 -27.33
CA LYS A 53 14.23 -9.55 -26.83
C LYS A 53 13.28 -9.23 -27.99
N HIS A 54 13.77 -8.59 -29.05
CA HIS A 54 12.95 -8.23 -30.20
C HIS A 54 12.35 -9.45 -30.90
N PHE A 55 13.11 -10.53 -31.09
CA PHE A 55 12.56 -11.78 -31.64
C PHE A 55 11.52 -12.43 -30.71
N ALA A 56 11.67 -12.28 -29.40
CA ALA A 56 10.74 -12.85 -28.43
C ALA A 56 9.46 -12.03 -28.25
N THR A 57 9.53 -10.69 -28.35
CA THR A 57 8.43 -9.78 -27.96
C THR A 57 7.97 -8.84 -29.06
N GLY A 58 8.66 -8.78 -30.19
CA GLY A 58 8.39 -7.82 -31.28
C GLY A 58 8.69 -6.35 -30.92
N THR A 59 9.21 -6.07 -29.71
CA THR A 59 9.38 -4.69 -29.20
C THR A 59 10.78 -4.42 -28.67
N VAL A 60 11.26 -3.21 -28.91
CA VAL A 60 12.50 -2.66 -28.33
C VAL A 60 12.27 -1.95 -27.01
N LYS A 61 11.02 -1.64 -26.65
CA LYS A 61 10.69 -0.81 -25.47
C LYS A 61 11.04 -1.51 -24.18
N ASP A 62 11.79 -0.85 -23.32
CA ASP A 62 12.07 -1.35 -21.97
C ASP A 62 10.87 -1.04 -21.07
N ARG A 63 10.06 -2.07 -20.82
CA ARG A 63 9.28 -2.24 -19.58
C ARG A 63 8.09 -1.30 -19.39
N GLU A 64 6.99 -1.67 -20.06
CA GLU A 64 5.63 -1.17 -19.76
C GLU A 64 5.26 -1.25 -18.27
N VAL A 65 5.78 -2.24 -17.54
CA VAL A 65 5.56 -2.44 -16.09
C VAL A 65 6.32 -1.42 -15.23
N GLN A 66 7.47 -0.92 -15.70
CA GLN A 66 8.22 0.13 -14.98
C GLN A 66 7.63 1.51 -15.23
N GLU A 67 7.13 1.75 -16.44
CA GLU A 67 6.47 2.99 -16.80
C GLU A 67 5.07 3.09 -16.19
N ASN A 68 4.36 1.96 -16.06
CA ASN A 68 3.06 1.89 -15.41
C ASN A 68 2.92 0.65 -14.52
N PRO A 69 3.34 0.71 -13.24
CA PRO A 69 3.23 -0.41 -12.31
C PRO A 69 1.79 -0.76 -11.92
N HIS A 70 0.81 0.07 -12.30
CA HIS A 70 -0.62 -0.18 -12.05
C HIS A 70 -1.31 -0.94 -13.18
N CYS A 71 -0.63 -1.18 -14.30
CA CYS A 71 -1.19 -1.94 -15.41
C CYS A 71 -1.46 -3.39 -14.99
N SER A 72 -2.68 -3.86 -15.27
CA SER A 72 -2.99 -5.27 -15.06
C SER A 72 -2.18 -6.12 -16.03
N THR A 73 -1.81 -7.32 -15.59
CA THR A 73 -1.20 -8.35 -16.44
C THR A 73 -2.04 -8.68 -17.67
N ARG A 74 -3.36 -8.44 -17.64
CA ARG A 74 -4.27 -8.65 -18.78
C ARG A 74 -4.10 -7.54 -19.80
N GLN A 75 -4.03 -6.29 -19.32
CA GLN A 75 -3.80 -5.14 -20.18
C GLN A 75 -2.44 -5.23 -20.87
N ILE A 76 -1.39 -5.62 -20.15
CA ILE A 76 -0.05 -5.87 -20.72
C ILE A 76 -0.13 -6.98 -21.78
N GLY A 77 -0.90 -8.03 -21.52
CA GLY A 77 -1.14 -9.10 -22.50
C GLY A 77 -1.79 -8.59 -23.78
N LEU A 78 -2.85 -7.78 -23.66
CA LEU A 78 -3.55 -7.16 -24.79
C LEU A 78 -2.62 -6.22 -25.57
N ASN A 79 -1.91 -5.34 -24.89
CA ASN A 79 -1.04 -4.33 -25.52
C ASN A 79 0.12 -4.96 -26.32
N ASN A 80 0.55 -6.17 -25.95
CA ASN A 80 1.66 -6.86 -26.59
C ASN A 80 1.21 -8.11 -27.37
N ASN A 81 -0.10 -8.34 -27.56
CA ASN A 81 -0.65 -9.53 -28.21
C ASN A 81 -0.11 -10.86 -27.64
N ILE A 82 0.11 -10.93 -26.32
CA ILE A 82 0.56 -12.13 -25.62
C ILE A 82 -0.46 -12.57 -24.58
N ASN A 83 -0.52 -13.87 -24.32
CA ASN A 83 -1.40 -14.40 -23.28
C ASN A 83 -0.98 -13.85 -21.90
N HIS A 84 -1.96 -13.41 -21.10
CA HIS A 84 -1.77 -12.98 -19.71
C HIS A 84 -0.90 -13.95 -18.88
N SER A 85 -1.07 -15.27 -19.07
CA SER A 85 -0.28 -16.27 -18.36
C SER A 85 1.22 -16.18 -18.68
N THR A 86 1.58 -15.79 -19.90
CA THR A 86 2.96 -15.50 -20.32
C THR A 86 3.50 -14.26 -19.62
N VAL A 87 2.69 -13.20 -19.50
CA VAL A 87 3.05 -11.98 -18.76
C VAL A 87 3.37 -12.32 -17.30
N VAL A 88 2.52 -13.13 -16.64
CA VAL A 88 2.76 -13.56 -15.25
C VAL A 88 4.05 -14.37 -15.12
N LYS A 89 4.33 -15.29 -16.04
CA LYS A 89 5.59 -16.07 -16.03
C LYS A 89 6.81 -15.17 -16.17
N LEU A 90 6.75 -14.18 -17.06
CA LEU A 90 7.84 -13.23 -17.30
C LEU A 90 8.08 -12.33 -16.08
N LEU A 91 7.02 -11.80 -15.47
CA LEU A 91 7.11 -11.02 -14.23
C LEU A 91 7.79 -11.81 -13.10
N LYS A 92 7.41 -13.08 -12.92
CA LYS A 92 8.05 -13.97 -11.93
C LYS A 92 9.52 -14.22 -12.24
N LYS A 93 9.87 -14.48 -13.51
CA LYS A 93 11.25 -14.70 -13.96
C LYS A 93 12.13 -13.48 -13.67
N GLU A 94 11.60 -12.29 -13.90
CA GLU A 94 12.27 -11.00 -13.65
C GLU A 94 12.14 -10.53 -12.19
N LYS A 95 11.66 -11.38 -11.27
CA LYS A 95 11.51 -11.11 -9.83
C LYS A 95 10.60 -9.91 -9.49
N TYR A 96 9.58 -9.65 -10.30
CA TYR A 96 8.51 -8.72 -9.92
C TYR A 96 7.55 -9.41 -8.96
N HIS A 97 7.17 -8.68 -7.90
CA HIS A 97 6.23 -9.14 -6.89
C HIS A 97 4.95 -8.30 -6.93
N PRO A 98 3.77 -8.92 -6.81
CA PRO A 98 2.54 -8.17 -6.63
C PRO A 98 2.54 -7.55 -5.23
N TYR A 99 2.40 -6.23 -5.15
CA TYR A 99 2.21 -5.51 -3.89
C TYR A 99 0.76 -5.07 -3.76
N LYS A 100 0.23 -5.13 -2.54
CA LYS A 100 -1.11 -4.63 -2.24
C LYS A 100 -1.05 -3.11 -2.05
N VAL A 101 -1.85 -2.39 -2.82
CA VAL A 101 -2.03 -0.94 -2.65
C VAL A 101 -2.66 -0.70 -1.28
N HIS A 102 -2.05 0.18 -0.50
CA HIS A 102 -2.64 0.70 0.73
C HIS A 102 -3.45 1.93 0.37
N VAL A 103 -4.78 1.82 0.46
CA VAL A 103 -5.68 2.97 0.30
C VAL A 103 -5.73 3.67 1.64
N LEU A 104 -5.09 4.82 1.74
CA LEU A 104 -5.10 5.68 2.92
C LEU A 104 -5.99 6.89 2.64
N TYR A 105 -6.48 7.54 3.70
CA TYR A 105 -7.13 8.83 3.57
C TYR A 105 -6.18 9.82 2.88
N LYS A 106 -6.71 10.58 1.93
CA LYS A 106 -5.95 11.64 1.26
C LYS A 106 -5.66 12.70 2.32
N LEU A 107 -4.38 12.85 2.65
CA LEU A 107 -3.97 13.90 3.57
C LEU A 107 -4.08 15.28 2.88
N ASN A 108 -4.52 16.28 3.62
CA ASN A 108 -4.42 17.68 3.21
C ASN A 108 -2.96 18.16 3.27
N GLU A 109 -2.60 19.22 2.56
CA GLU A 109 -1.21 19.71 2.46
C GLU A 109 -0.59 20.05 3.82
N ASP A 110 -1.40 20.49 4.79
CA ASP A 110 -0.96 20.85 6.15
C ASP A 110 -0.83 19.67 7.11
N GLU A 111 -1.50 18.55 6.84
CA GLU A 111 -1.58 17.43 7.79
C GLU A 111 -0.24 16.72 8.05
N PRO A 112 0.67 16.55 7.08
CA PRO A 112 2.00 16.04 7.34
C PRO A 112 2.77 16.87 8.38
N TYR A 113 2.70 18.20 8.29
CA TYR A 113 3.40 19.10 9.20
C TYR A 113 2.78 19.02 10.60
N ARG A 114 1.45 19.07 10.72
CA ARG A 114 0.76 18.91 12.02
C ARG A 114 1.09 17.59 12.70
N ARG A 115 1.28 16.52 11.93
CA ARG A 115 1.69 15.21 12.46
C ARG A 115 3.14 15.21 12.93
N LEU A 116 4.04 15.90 12.22
CA LEU A 116 5.43 16.06 12.65
C LEU A 116 5.51 16.89 13.94
N ASP A 117 4.83 18.04 13.98
CA ASP A 117 4.77 18.90 15.16
C ASP A 117 4.25 18.14 16.39
N PHE A 118 3.19 17.33 16.21
CA PHE A 118 2.67 16.47 17.26
C PHE A 118 3.71 15.44 17.74
N CYS A 119 4.41 14.79 16.81
CA CYS A 119 5.46 13.83 17.18
C CYS A 119 6.60 14.51 17.95
N GLU A 120 7.05 15.68 17.51
CA GLU A 120 8.11 16.46 18.18
C GLU A 120 7.70 16.88 19.59
N GLU A 121 6.47 17.39 19.75
CA GLU A 121 5.91 17.78 21.05
C GLU A 121 5.80 16.58 22.01
N ILE A 122 5.29 15.44 21.53
CA ILE A 122 5.20 14.24 22.36
C ILE A 122 6.58 13.74 22.77
N MET A 123 7.57 13.75 21.87
CA MET A 123 8.94 13.37 22.19
C MET A 123 9.53 14.28 23.28
N PHE A 124 9.38 15.60 23.13
CA PHE A 124 9.86 16.57 24.12
C PHE A 124 9.24 16.35 25.50
N ARG A 125 7.93 16.08 25.58
CA ARG A 125 7.26 15.78 26.86
C ARG A 125 7.72 14.47 27.48
N CYS A 126 7.97 13.44 26.67
CA CYS A 126 8.51 12.17 27.17
C CYS A 126 9.94 12.34 27.73
N ASP A 127 10.75 13.21 27.13
CA ASP A 127 12.11 13.50 27.61
C ASP A 127 12.08 14.31 28.93
N GLY A 128 11.09 15.18 29.10
CA GLY A 128 10.93 16.00 30.30
C GLY A 128 10.33 15.27 31.51
N ASP A 129 9.43 14.31 31.27
CA ASP A 129 8.81 13.48 32.30
C ASP A 129 8.71 12.00 31.85
N PRO A 130 9.52 11.10 32.44
CA PRO A 130 9.48 9.66 32.14
C PRO A 130 8.10 9.01 32.37
N ASN A 131 7.24 9.61 33.20
CA ASN A 131 5.90 9.10 33.48
C ASN A 131 4.80 9.75 32.62
N PHE A 132 5.15 10.66 31.72
CA PHE A 132 4.17 11.41 30.91
C PHE A 132 3.17 10.49 30.21
N LEU A 133 3.65 9.44 29.54
CA LEU A 133 2.80 8.48 28.81
C LEU A 133 1.89 7.67 29.73
N ASN A 134 2.30 7.42 30.98
CA ASN A 134 1.47 6.68 31.95
C ASN A 134 0.26 7.49 32.40
N ASN A 135 0.30 8.82 32.22
CA ASN A 135 -0.78 9.73 32.59
C ASN A 135 -1.69 10.07 31.39
N ILE A 136 -1.47 9.48 30.22
CA ILE A 136 -2.33 9.67 29.04
C ILE A 136 -3.35 8.54 28.95
N VAL A 137 -4.62 8.90 28.85
CA VAL A 137 -5.69 7.98 28.47
C VAL A 137 -5.78 7.96 26.95
N PHE A 138 -5.30 6.88 26.34
CA PHE A 138 -5.55 6.61 24.92
C PHE A 138 -6.90 5.92 24.79
N SER A 139 -7.79 6.44 23.94
CA SER A 139 -9.13 5.89 23.78
C SER A 139 -9.54 5.80 22.33
N ASP A 140 -10.40 4.84 22.02
CA ASP A 140 -11.03 4.74 20.70
C ASP A 140 -12.46 4.19 20.82
N GLY A 141 -13.25 4.46 19.78
CA GLY A 141 -14.60 3.95 19.60
C GLY A 141 -14.67 2.98 18.42
N ALA A 142 -15.32 1.84 18.62
CA ALA A 142 -15.58 0.87 17.54
C ALA A 142 -17.07 0.57 17.44
N THR A 143 -17.59 0.49 16.20
CA THR A 143 -18.97 0.05 15.94
C THR A 143 -18.97 -1.41 15.51
N PHE A 144 -19.72 -2.24 16.21
CA PHE A 144 -19.92 -3.65 15.88
C PHE A 144 -21.33 -3.87 15.33
N CYS A 145 -21.42 -4.57 14.20
CA CYS A 145 -22.70 -5.00 13.63
C CYS A 145 -23.10 -6.35 14.23
N LEU A 146 -24.32 -6.46 14.77
CA LEU A 146 -24.78 -7.67 15.47
C LEU A 146 -25.22 -8.82 14.53
N ASN A 147 -25.24 -8.59 13.23
CA ASN A 147 -25.69 -9.55 12.23
C ASN A 147 -24.59 -10.51 11.73
N GLY A 148 -23.42 -10.51 12.37
CA GLY A 148 -22.30 -11.33 11.91
C GLY A 148 -21.76 -10.90 10.54
N SER A 149 -21.89 -9.63 10.16
CA SER A 149 -21.21 -9.07 8.98
C SER A 149 -19.70 -9.23 9.16
N VAL A 150 -19.17 -10.32 8.63
CA VAL A 150 -17.74 -10.59 8.67
C VAL A 150 -17.08 -9.71 7.60
N ASN A 151 -15.92 -9.16 7.91
CA ASN A 151 -15.12 -8.44 6.93
C ASN A 151 -14.94 -9.31 5.68
N ARG A 152 -15.46 -8.87 4.52
CA ARG A 152 -15.44 -9.61 3.25
C ARG A 152 -14.02 -10.05 2.85
N HIS A 153 -12.99 -9.35 3.32
CA HIS A 153 -11.60 -9.72 3.09
C HIS A 153 -11.19 -11.02 3.81
N ASN A 154 -11.84 -11.35 4.92
CA ASN A 154 -11.59 -12.52 5.75
C ASN A 154 -12.54 -13.69 5.43
N CYS A 155 -13.64 -13.47 4.71
CA CYS A 155 -14.50 -14.54 4.20
C CYS A 155 -13.79 -15.30 3.07
N ARG A 156 -13.05 -16.35 3.44
CA ARG A 156 -12.41 -17.27 2.50
C ARG A 156 -13.03 -18.65 2.63
N TYR A 157 -13.30 -19.26 1.49
CA TYR A 157 -13.87 -20.58 1.44
C TYR A 157 -13.09 -21.45 0.45
N TRP A 158 -13.02 -22.74 0.74
CA TRP A 158 -12.35 -23.73 -0.09
C TRP A 158 -13.42 -24.57 -0.78
N SER A 159 -13.35 -24.67 -2.11
CA SER A 159 -14.22 -25.53 -2.91
C SER A 159 -13.49 -25.95 -4.18
N GLN A 160 -13.78 -27.16 -4.68
CA GLN A 160 -13.22 -27.67 -5.94
C GLN A 160 -13.81 -26.96 -7.17
N GLU A 161 -15.06 -26.53 -7.09
CA GLU A 161 -15.76 -25.73 -8.10
C GLU A 161 -16.40 -24.50 -7.45
N ASN A 162 -16.68 -23.45 -8.22
CA ASN A 162 -17.26 -22.22 -7.68
C ASN A 162 -18.70 -22.47 -7.18
N PRO A 163 -18.97 -22.45 -5.86
CA PRO A 163 -20.29 -22.77 -5.33
C PRO A 163 -21.26 -21.59 -5.46
N HIS A 164 -20.82 -20.44 -5.98
CA HIS A 164 -21.63 -19.21 -6.06
C HIS A 164 -22.29 -18.84 -4.73
N TRP A 165 -21.57 -18.99 -3.61
CA TRP A 165 -22.12 -18.67 -2.30
C TRP A 165 -22.51 -17.20 -2.19
N ILE A 166 -23.76 -16.98 -1.80
CA ILE A 166 -24.34 -15.67 -1.53
C ILE A 166 -24.55 -15.60 -0.02
N GLN A 167 -23.97 -14.59 0.61
CA GLN A 167 -24.27 -14.25 2.00
C GLN A 167 -25.11 -12.97 2.01
N GLU A 168 -26.31 -13.06 2.59
CA GLU A 168 -27.17 -11.89 2.80
C GLU A 168 -26.62 -11.08 3.98
N CYS A 169 -25.90 -9.98 3.71
CA CYS A 169 -25.24 -9.17 4.75
C CYS A 169 -25.86 -7.79 5.00
N HIS A 170 -26.86 -7.35 4.22
CA HIS A 170 -27.38 -5.99 4.28
C HIS A 170 -28.90 -5.95 4.40
N SER A 171 -29.38 -5.61 5.60
CA SER A 171 -30.73 -5.16 5.89
C SER A 171 -30.62 -3.72 6.40
N GLN A 172 -31.57 -2.85 6.04
CA GLN A 172 -31.50 -1.42 6.41
C GLN A 172 -31.66 -1.19 7.93
N ASN A 173 -32.25 -2.14 8.67
CA ASN A 173 -32.51 -2.05 10.11
C ASN A 173 -31.59 -3.00 10.90
N GLN A 174 -30.27 -2.80 10.80
CA GLN A 174 -29.31 -3.61 11.54
C GLN A 174 -29.02 -3.03 12.92
N GLY A 175 -29.16 -3.88 13.95
CA GLY A 175 -28.67 -3.57 15.29
C GLY A 175 -27.16 -3.40 15.26
N LYS A 176 -26.70 -2.24 15.73
CA LYS A 176 -25.29 -1.92 15.89
C LYS A 176 -25.03 -1.53 17.34
N VAL A 177 -23.86 -1.85 17.83
CA VAL A 177 -23.41 -1.46 19.17
C VAL A 177 -22.13 -0.67 19.00
N ASN A 178 -22.11 0.54 19.56
CA ASN A 178 -20.87 1.31 19.67
C ASN A 178 -20.20 0.93 20.98
N VAL A 179 -18.89 0.76 20.95
CA VAL A 179 -18.09 0.41 22.12
C VAL A 179 -17.00 1.43 22.25
N TRP A 180 -16.83 1.98 23.45
CA TRP A 180 -15.69 2.79 23.80
C TRP A 180 -14.77 2.00 24.73
N ALA A 181 -13.46 2.08 24.49
CA ALA A 181 -12.46 1.56 25.40
C ALA A 181 -11.27 2.51 25.47
N GLY A 182 -10.66 2.57 26.64
CA GLY A 182 -9.45 3.33 26.90
C GLY A 182 -8.35 2.48 27.49
N ILE A 183 -7.12 2.95 27.39
CA ILE A 183 -5.94 2.42 28.08
C ILE A 183 -5.17 3.57 28.70
N VAL A 184 -4.75 3.39 29.94
CA VAL A 184 -3.92 4.34 30.69
C VAL A 184 -2.85 3.57 31.46
N GLY A 185 -1.59 3.90 31.20
CA GLY A 185 -0.46 3.05 31.62
C GLY A 185 -0.69 1.58 31.23
N ASN A 186 -0.79 0.71 32.24
CA ASN A 186 -1.02 -0.73 32.07
C ASN A 186 -2.47 -1.18 32.35
N ARG A 187 -3.43 -0.26 32.41
CA ARG A 187 -4.83 -0.56 32.78
C ARG A 187 -5.77 -0.25 31.62
N ILE A 188 -6.75 -1.12 31.43
CA ILE A 188 -7.85 -0.93 30.47
C ILE A 188 -9.01 -0.25 31.20
N ILE A 189 -9.63 0.72 30.53
CA ILE A 189 -10.83 1.42 30.98
C ILE A 189 -11.99 1.06 30.03
N GLY A 190 -13.13 0.68 30.59
CA GLY A 190 -14.25 0.10 29.85
C GLY A 190 -14.15 -1.43 29.75
N PRO A 191 -14.76 -2.07 28.73
CA PRO A 191 -15.51 -1.46 27.63
C PRO A 191 -16.85 -0.83 28.08
N TYR A 192 -17.21 0.30 27.47
CA TYR A 192 -18.54 0.91 27.62
C TYR A 192 -19.34 0.69 26.34
N PHE A 193 -20.56 0.16 26.50
CA PHE A 193 -21.43 -0.19 25.39
C PHE A 193 -22.53 0.86 25.24
N PHE A 194 -22.77 1.27 23.99
CA PHE A 194 -23.84 2.18 23.61
C PHE A 194 -24.73 1.50 22.57
N GLU A 195 -25.99 1.27 22.94
CA GLU A 195 -26.98 0.63 22.07
C GLU A 195 -27.49 1.57 20.96
N GLU A 196 -27.30 2.88 21.12
CA GLU A 196 -27.73 3.89 20.18
C GLU A 196 -26.55 4.60 19.49
N ASN A 197 -26.86 5.48 18.54
CA ASN A 197 -25.88 6.36 17.93
C ASN A 197 -25.20 7.25 18.99
N LEU A 198 -23.87 7.27 18.95
CA LEU A 198 -23.06 8.13 19.78
C LEU A 198 -23.19 9.59 19.27
N SER A 199 -24.10 10.36 19.86
CA SER A 199 -24.18 11.80 19.60
C SER A 199 -23.15 12.55 20.45
N ALA A 200 -22.80 13.78 20.06
CA ALA A 200 -21.89 14.61 20.85
C ALA A 200 -22.39 14.84 22.29
N ALA A 201 -23.70 15.01 22.47
CA ALA A 201 -24.31 15.19 23.78
C ALA A 201 -24.18 13.93 24.66
N ARG A 202 -24.49 12.75 24.11
CA ARG A 202 -24.35 11.48 24.83
C ARG A 202 -22.90 11.17 25.17
N TYR A 203 -21.97 11.49 24.26
CA TYR A 203 -20.56 11.33 24.53
C TYR A 203 -20.11 12.25 25.67
N LEU A 204 -20.58 13.50 25.71
CA LEU A 204 -20.30 14.41 26.80
C LEU A 204 -20.87 13.94 28.15
N GLU A 205 -22.09 13.41 28.16
CA GLU A 205 -22.69 12.80 29.35
C GLU A 205 -21.86 11.62 29.84
N PHE A 206 -21.47 10.71 28.94
CA PHE A 206 -20.58 9.60 29.23
C PHE A 206 -19.25 10.06 29.85
N LEU A 207 -18.60 11.07 29.26
CA LEU A 207 -17.34 11.60 29.80
C LEU A 207 -17.52 12.08 31.25
N ARG A 208 -18.62 12.79 31.53
CA ARG A 208 -18.87 13.43 32.83
C ARG A 208 -19.32 12.45 33.90
N PHE A 209 -20.22 11.53 33.57
CA PHE A 209 -20.93 10.72 34.56
C PHE A 209 -20.39 9.30 34.67
N ASP A 210 -19.72 8.79 33.65
CA ASP A 210 -19.17 7.43 33.66
C ASP A 210 -17.64 7.43 33.67
N LEU A 211 -17.00 8.16 32.74
CA LEU A 211 -15.56 8.08 32.54
C LEU A 211 -14.77 8.79 33.65
N ILE A 212 -15.04 10.07 33.91
CA ILE A 212 -14.31 10.85 34.91
C ILE A 212 -14.43 10.21 36.31
N PRO A 213 -15.62 9.79 36.78
CA PRO A 213 -15.73 9.08 38.06
C PRO A 213 -14.95 7.75 38.08
N ALA A 214 -14.97 6.98 36.98
CA ALA A 214 -14.18 5.75 36.89
C ALA A 214 -12.68 6.02 36.97
N LEU A 215 -12.21 7.10 36.34
CA LEU A 215 -10.82 7.55 36.44
C LEU A 215 -10.48 8.01 37.86
N ALA A 216 -11.35 8.78 38.52
CA ALA A 216 -11.14 9.24 39.89
C ALA A 216 -11.01 8.07 40.88
N VAL A 217 -11.77 6.97 40.68
CA VAL A 217 -11.61 5.75 41.48
C VAL A 217 -10.26 5.05 41.23
N LEU A 218 -9.80 5.03 39.97
CA LEU A 218 -8.55 4.35 39.60
C LEU A 218 -7.30 5.16 39.93
N PHE A 219 -7.41 6.49 39.89
CA PHE A 219 -6.37 7.47 40.09
C PHE A 219 -6.88 8.55 41.05
N PRO A 220 -7.05 8.24 42.35
CA PRO A 220 -7.66 9.15 43.29
C PRO A 220 -6.80 10.40 43.49
N ASN A 221 -7.41 11.56 43.33
CA ASN A 221 -6.79 12.83 43.68
C ASN A 221 -7.00 13.11 45.18
N ASN A 222 -5.91 13.44 45.88
CA ASN A 222 -5.93 13.71 47.31
C ASN A 222 -6.53 15.09 47.64
N GLU A 223 -6.61 15.99 46.67
CA GLU A 223 -7.14 17.36 46.84
C GLU A 223 -8.62 17.47 46.44
N ASP A 224 -9.06 16.71 45.44
CA ASP A 224 -10.44 16.69 44.95
C ASP A 224 -10.88 15.25 44.62
N GLY A 225 -11.66 14.63 45.52
CA GLY A 225 -12.06 13.23 45.40
C GLY A 225 -12.98 12.92 44.20
N ASP A 226 -13.58 13.94 43.59
CA ASP A 226 -14.44 13.78 42.41
C ASP A 226 -13.63 13.82 41.09
N MET A 227 -12.33 14.13 41.16
CA MET A 227 -11.44 14.26 40.00
C MET A 227 -10.29 13.25 40.05
N PRO A 228 -9.86 12.71 38.90
CA PRO A 228 -8.62 11.94 38.85
C PRO A 228 -7.38 12.80 39.08
N HIS A 229 -6.35 12.19 39.66
CA HIS A 229 -5.01 12.77 39.84
C HIS A 229 -4.28 12.92 38.49
#